data_AF-A0A433Y6V9-F1
#
_entry.id   AF-A0A433Y6V9-F1
#
_cell.length_a   1.000
_cell.length_b   1.000
_cell.length_c   1.000
_cell.angle_alpha   90.00
_cell.angle_beta   90.00
_cell.angle_gamma   90.00
#
_symmetry.space_group_name_H-M   'P 1'
#
loop_
_entity.id
_entity.type
_entity.pdbx_description
1 polymer ?
#
loop_
_entity_poly.entity_id
_entity_poly.type
_entity_poly.pdbx_seq_one_letter_code
_entity_poly.pdbx_strand_id
1 'polypeptide(L)'
;MFNVGYIADAQAIQPSKVIVIDKIQFLQQVESEPKLLVHLYRVLEMTHRNLAIHMGDSYYSAKTRVLKYLLRLLSQFGISNTEGIVITIPVIHELLAKHAGTTRVTVTRVLSRFSAGNILSTNPRPWIVKDYDALVELCEQACLDHTCIVGSGYVYEQQKTCSK
;
A
#
# COMPACT_ATOMS: atom_id res chain seq x y z
N MET A 1 34.61 6.05 -1.87
CA MET A 1 33.30 6.06 -1.19
C MET A 1 32.25 6.37 -2.25
N PHE A 2 31.35 5.44 -2.55
CA PHE A 2 30.40 5.56 -3.65
C PHE A 2 29.46 6.76 -3.44
N ASN A 3 29.70 7.86 -4.18
CA ASN A 3 28.71 8.92 -4.36
C ASN A 3 27.73 8.46 -5.45
N VAL A 4 26.88 7.52 -5.09
CA VAL A 4 25.75 7.12 -5.94
C VAL A 4 24.67 8.14 -5.62
N GLY A 5 24.30 8.97 -6.60
CA GLY A 5 23.16 9.87 -6.47
C GLY A 5 21.89 9.11 -6.08
N TYR A 6 20.84 9.83 -5.70
CA TYR A 6 19.57 9.19 -5.38
C TYR A 6 19.05 8.39 -6.58
N ILE A 7 18.77 7.11 -6.37
CA ILE A 7 18.29 6.19 -7.42
C ILE A 7 16.76 6.24 -7.61
N ALA A 8 16.08 7.16 -6.93
CA ALA A 8 14.64 7.29 -6.93
C ALA A 8 14.23 8.75 -6.66
N ASP A 9 13.08 9.13 -7.22
CA ASP A 9 12.42 10.40 -6.94
C ASP A 9 11.36 10.23 -5.84
N ALA A 10 11.07 11.33 -5.13
CA ALA A 10 10.01 11.39 -4.13
C ALA A 10 9.11 12.60 -4.37
N GLN A 11 7.80 12.40 -4.23
CA GLN A 11 6.81 13.47 -4.37
C GLN A 11 5.79 13.38 -3.22
N ALA A 12 5.47 14.54 -2.63
CA ALA A 12 4.40 14.62 -1.66
C ALA A 12 3.03 14.49 -2.35
N ILE A 13 2.19 13.56 -1.87
CA ILE A 13 0.82 13.33 -2.37
C ILE A 13 -0.25 14.16 -1.64
N GLN A 14 0.14 14.81 -0.54
CA GLN A 14 -0.68 15.68 0.30
C GLN A 14 0.25 16.67 1.05
N PRO A 15 -0.27 17.71 1.73
CA PRO A 15 0.54 18.55 2.60
C PRO A 15 1.28 17.70 3.65
N SER A 16 2.62 17.77 3.65
CA SER A 16 3.48 16.92 4.45
C SER A 16 4.58 17.73 5.12
N LYS A 17 5.00 17.29 6.32
CA LYS A 17 6.20 17.78 7.00
C LYS A 17 7.28 16.71 6.93
N VAL A 18 8.51 17.11 6.65
CA VAL A 18 9.65 16.20 6.55
C VAL A 18 10.74 16.64 7.51
N ILE A 19 11.45 15.68 8.08
CA ILE A 19 12.67 15.93 8.86
C ILE A 19 13.83 15.43 8.02
N VAL A 20 14.76 16.33 7.70
CA VAL A 20 15.98 15.99 6.98
C VAL A 20 17.03 15.61 8.01
N ILE A 21 17.52 14.38 7.93
CA ILE A 21 18.59 13.88 8.78
C ILE A 21 19.86 13.87 7.94
N ASP A 22 20.87 14.62 8.38
CA ASP A 22 22.18 14.60 7.72
C ASP A 22 22.82 13.22 7.85
N LYS A 23 23.38 12.72 6.73
CA LYS A 23 23.95 11.37 6.67
C LYS A 23 25.14 11.21 7.61
N ILE A 24 26.00 12.22 7.72
CA ILE A 24 27.21 12.15 8.54
C ILE A 24 26.83 12.17 10.02
N GLN A 25 25.95 13.10 10.41
CA GLN A 25 25.43 13.18 11.78
C GLN A 25 24.70 11.91 12.20
N PHE A 26 23.90 11.33 11.30
CA PHE A 26 23.23 10.06 11.56
C PHE A 26 24.22 8.94 11.83
N LEU A 27 25.25 8.79 11.00
CA LEU A 27 26.25 7.74 11.17
C LEU A 27 27.03 7.90 12.47
N GLN A 28 27.39 9.12 12.84
CA GLN A 28 28.04 9.41 14.14
C GLN A 28 27.13 9.04 15.32
N GLN A 29 25.84 9.31 15.22
CA GLN A 29 24.88 8.96 16.28
C GLN A 29 24.69 7.45 16.40
N VAL A 30 24.75 6.72 15.28
CA VAL A 30 24.66 5.26 15.26
C VAL A 30 25.87 4.62 15.98
N GLU A 31 27.06 5.22 15.89
CA GLU A 31 28.26 4.76 16.61
C GLU A 31 28.13 4.97 18.13
N SER A 32 27.55 6.09 18.56
CA SER A 32 27.37 6.41 19.98
C SER A 32 26.18 5.67 20.61
N GLU A 33 25.17 5.29 19.81
CA GLU A 33 24.00 4.54 20.25
C GLU A 33 23.74 3.30 19.36
N PRO A 34 24.42 2.16 19.60
CA PRO A 34 24.30 0.96 18.77
C PRO A 34 22.89 0.36 18.68
N LYS A 35 21.98 0.70 19.61
CA LYS A 35 20.57 0.28 19.52
C LYS A 35 19.87 0.83 18.28
N LEU A 36 20.33 1.95 17.73
CA LEU A 36 19.83 2.51 16.47
C LEU A 36 20.07 1.56 15.28
N LEU A 37 21.13 0.75 15.31
CA LEU A 37 21.37 -0.27 14.29
C LEU A 37 20.27 -1.32 14.23
N VAL A 38 19.71 -1.71 15.38
CA VAL A 38 18.61 -2.68 15.43
C VAL A 38 17.35 -2.11 14.77
N HIS A 39 17.07 -0.83 14.99
CA HIS A 39 15.95 -0.14 14.33
C HIS A 39 16.19 -0.01 12.83
N LEU A 40 17.39 0.36 12.40
CA LEU A 40 17.76 0.45 10.99
C LEU A 40 17.64 -0.92 10.30
N TYR A 41 18.10 -1.98 10.95
CA TYR A 41 18.01 -3.34 10.42
C TYR A 41 16.56 -3.78 10.22
N ARG A 42 15.65 -3.45 11.16
CA ARG A 42 14.21 -3.71 10.99
C ARG A 42 13.63 -2.96 9.80
N VAL A 43 13.99 -1.69 9.60
CA VAL A 43 13.53 -0.92 8.44
C VAL A 43 14.04 -1.54 7.13
N LEU A 44 15.30 -1.97 7.09
CA LEU A 44 15.89 -2.64 5.94
C LEU A 44 15.21 -3.99 5.65
N GLU A 45 14.96 -4.79 6.69
CA GLU A 45 14.27 -6.08 6.61
C GLU A 45 12.84 -5.91 6.06
N MET A 46 12.08 -4.96 6.59
CA MET A 46 10.75 -4.61 6.08
C MET A 46 10.81 -4.16 4.62
N THR A 47 11.80 -3.35 4.26
CA THR A 47 12.00 -2.88 2.88
C THR A 47 12.30 -4.05 1.94
N HIS A 48 13.19 -4.95 2.35
CA HIS A 48 13.55 -6.14 1.58
C HIS A 48 12.38 -7.10 1.40
N ARG A 49 11.61 -7.34 2.47
CA ARG A 49 10.36 -8.13 2.43
C ARG A 49 9.34 -7.54 1.47
N ASN A 50 9.14 -6.22 1.51
CA ASN A 50 8.25 -5.52 0.59
C ASN A 50 8.70 -5.66 -0.87
N LEU A 51 10.00 -5.55 -1.14
CA LEU A 51 10.56 -5.76 -2.48
C LEU A 51 10.33 -7.20 -2.97
N ALA A 52 10.55 -8.20 -2.11
CA ALA A 52 10.29 -9.60 -2.45
C ALA A 52 8.80 -9.84 -2.76
N ILE A 53 7.88 -9.26 -1.99
CA ILE A 53 6.44 -9.32 -2.27
C ILE A 53 6.11 -8.66 -3.61
N HIS A 54 6.67 -7.48 -3.90
CA HIS A 54 6.46 -6.80 -5.18
C HIS A 54 6.99 -7.60 -6.38
N MET A 55 8.13 -8.28 -6.22
CA MET A 55 8.65 -9.18 -7.24
C MET A 55 7.70 -10.37 -7.45
N GLY A 56 7.21 -11.00 -6.37
CA GLY A 56 6.21 -12.06 -6.44
C GLY A 56 4.90 -11.60 -7.09
N ASP A 57 4.49 -10.35 -6.86
CA ASP A 57 3.29 -9.80 -7.46
C ASP A 57 3.37 -9.67 -8.99
N SER A 58 4.58 -9.64 -9.55
CA SER A 58 4.81 -9.51 -10.99
C SER A 58 4.25 -10.69 -11.79
N TYR A 59 4.10 -11.86 -11.16
CA TYR A 59 3.47 -13.05 -11.77
C TYR A 59 1.95 -12.92 -11.91
N TYR A 60 1.31 -12.03 -11.15
CA TYR A 60 -0.14 -11.85 -11.24
C TYR A 60 -0.54 -10.93 -12.39
N SER A 61 -1.81 -11.05 -12.80
CA SER A 61 -2.40 -10.15 -13.79
C SER A 61 -2.39 -8.68 -13.32
N ALA A 62 -2.40 -7.73 -14.25
CA ALA A 62 -2.49 -6.30 -13.92
C ALA A 62 -3.72 -5.97 -13.06
N LYS A 63 -4.85 -6.64 -13.27
CA LYS A 63 -6.06 -6.51 -12.43
C LYS A 63 -5.76 -6.87 -10.98
N THR A 64 -5.13 -8.02 -10.77
CA THR A 64 -4.79 -8.53 -9.44
C THR A 64 -3.79 -7.60 -8.75
N ARG A 65 -2.76 -7.11 -9.45
CA ARG A 65 -1.79 -6.18 -8.85
C ARG A 65 -2.45 -4.86 -8.41
N VAL A 66 -3.37 -4.33 -9.21
CA VAL A 66 -4.17 -3.14 -8.83
C VAL A 66 -5.03 -3.42 -7.59
N LEU A 67 -5.67 -4.59 -7.53
CA LEU A 67 -6.50 -5.01 -6.40
C LEU A 67 -5.67 -5.17 -5.11
N LYS A 68 -4.52 -5.85 -5.18
CA LYS A 68 -3.59 -6.01 -4.05
C LYS A 68 -3.11 -4.66 -3.54
N TYR A 69 -2.78 -3.73 -4.44
CA TYR A 69 -2.37 -2.40 -4.02
C TYR A 69 -3.52 -1.60 -3.39
N LEU A 70 -4.73 -1.71 -3.92
CA LEU A 70 -5.92 -1.08 -3.33
C LEU A 70 -6.18 -1.61 -1.90
N LEU A 71 -6.09 -2.93 -1.69
CA LEU A 71 -6.19 -3.55 -0.36
C LEU A 71 -5.11 -3.04 0.59
N ARG A 72 -3.87 -2.86 0.11
CA ARG A 72 -2.78 -2.27 0.90
C ARG A 72 -3.03 -0.80 1.24
N LEU A 73 -3.63 -0.02 0.35
CA LEU A 73 -4.01 1.36 0.65
C LEU A 73 -5.11 1.41 1.72
N LEU A 74 -6.09 0.51 1.65
CA LEU A 74 -7.14 0.39 2.67
C LEU A 74 -6.56 -0.03 4.03
N SER A 75 -5.60 -0.95 4.06
CA SER A 75 -4.99 -1.35 5.33
C SER A 75 -4.17 -0.21 5.97
N GLN A 76 -3.56 0.67 5.18
CA GLN A 76 -2.74 1.76 5.71
C GLN A 76 -3.52 3.05 5.99
N PHE A 77 -4.53 3.35 5.17
CA PHE A 77 -5.21 4.64 5.13
C PHE A 77 -6.74 4.53 5.16
N GLY A 78 -7.28 3.33 5.35
CA GLY A 78 -8.71 3.08 5.41
C GLY A 78 -9.29 3.45 6.77
N ILE A 79 -10.44 4.13 6.75
CA ILE A 79 -11.27 4.37 7.94
C ILE A 79 -12.68 3.84 7.66
N SER A 80 -13.15 2.94 8.51
CA SER A 80 -14.51 2.41 8.45
C SER A 80 -15.54 3.49 8.81
N ASN A 81 -16.62 3.56 8.04
CA ASN A 81 -17.80 4.38 8.31
C ASN A 81 -19.09 3.60 7.96
N THR A 82 -20.24 4.28 8.02
CA THR A 82 -21.55 3.68 7.71
C THR A 82 -21.75 3.30 6.24
N GLU A 83 -20.95 3.87 5.33
CA GLU A 83 -21.05 3.65 3.88
C GLU A 83 -20.02 2.64 3.35
N GLY A 84 -19.04 2.26 4.17
CA GLY A 84 -17.95 1.35 3.83
C GLY A 84 -16.60 1.79 4.42
N ILE A 85 -15.51 1.50 3.71
CA ILE A 85 -14.16 1.91 4.11
C ILE A 85 -13.71 3.07 3.21
N VAL A 86 -13.44 4.21 3.83
CA VAL A 86 -12.98 5.42 3.16
C VAL A 86 -11.47 5.43 3.07
N ILE A 87 -10.92 5.64 1.88
CA ILE A 87 -9.47 5.88 1.72
C ILE A 87 -9.20 7.35 1.99
N THR A 88 -8.45 7.63 3.06
CA THR A 88 -8.23 9.00 3.56
C THR A 88 -7.20 9.82 2.78
N ILE A 89 -6.46 9.18 1.87
CA ILE A 89 -5.48 9.84 1.01
C ILE A 89 -6.03 10.08 -0.41
N PRO A 90 -5.57 11.12 -1.12
CA PRO A 90 -5.92 11.32 -2.52
C PRO A 90 -5.35 10.18 -3.40
N VAL A 91 -6.21 9.25 -3.81
CA VAL A 91 -5.82 8.21 -4.77
C VAL A 91 -6.04 8.69 -6.20
N ILE A 92 -4.99 8.70 -7.01
CA ILE A 92 -5.06 8.98 -8.44
C ILE A 92 -4.71 7.73 -9.25
N HIS A 93 -5.29 7.60 -10.44
CA HIS A 93 -5.11 6.40 -11.27
C HIS A 93 -3.65 6.20 -11.68
N GLU A 94 -2.89 7.28 -11.83
CA GLU A 94 -1.47 7.24 -12.17
C GLU A 94 -0.62 6.60 -11.05
N LEU A 95 -0.96 6.85 -9.78
CA LEU A 95 -0.28 6.24 -8.63
C LEU A 95 -0.48 4.72 -8.64
N LEU A 96 -1.72 4.26 -8.83
CA LEU A 96 -2.03 2.85 -8.95
C LEU A 96 -1.34 2.21 -10.17
N ALA A 97 -1.26 2.93 -11.29
CA ALA A 97 -0.64 2.46 -12.52
C ALA A 97 0.86 2.23 -12.34
N LYS A 98 1.56 3.22 -11.78
CA LYS A 98 2.99 3.14 -11.46
C LYS A 98 3.27 2.00 -10.49
N HIS A 99 2.47 1.87 -9.43
CA HIS A 99 2.67 0.82 -8.44
C HIS A 99 2.38 -0.59 -8.97
N ALA A 100 1.29 -0.75 -9.73
CA ALA A 100 0.90 -2.03 -10.32
C ALA A 100 1.68 -2.37 -11.60
N GLY A 101 2.66 -1.55 -12.02
CA GLY A 101 3.41 -1.76 -13.26
C GLY A 101 2.50 -1.91 -14.47
N THR A 102 1.55 -1.00 -14.63
CA THR A 102 0.57 -1.01 -15.73
C THR A 102 0.23 0.40 -16.18
N THR A 103 -0.69 0.56 -17.12
CA THR A 103 -1.10 1.86 -17.64
C THR A 103 -2.28 2.44 -16.86
N ARG A 104 -2.39 3.77 -16.85
CA ARG A 104 -3.58 4.48 -16.33
C ARG A 104 -4.88 4.00 -16.96
N VAL A 105 -4.87 3.62 -18.24
CA VAL A 105 -6.03 3.08 -18.97
C VAL A 105 -6.45 1.73 -18.38
N THR A 106 -5.49 0.83 -18.13
CA THR A 106 -5.75 -0.47 -17.50
C THR A 106 -6.34 -0.30 -16.11
N VAL A 107 -5.74 0.57 -15.27
CA VAL A 107 -6.27 0.90 -13.94
C VAL A 107 -7.71 1.40 -14.04
N THR A 108 -7.98 2.34 -14.95
CA THR A 108 -9.32 2.90 -15.13
C THR A 108 -10.33 1.81 -15.47
N ARG A 109 -10.00 0.91 -16.40
CA ARG A 109 -10.86 -0.23 -16.76
C ARG A 109 -11.10 -1.18 -15.59
N VAL A 110 -10.09 -1.44 -14.76
CA VAL A 110 -10.21 -2.27 -13.56
C VAL A 110 -11.14 -1.62 -12.54
N LEU A 111 -10.93 -0.34 -12.22
CA LEU A 111 -11.76 0.40 -11.26
C LEU A 111 -13.21 0.57 -11.73
N SER A 112 -13.44 0.82 -13.03
CA SER A 112 -14.80 0.89 -13.58
C SER A 112 -15.57 -0.42 -13.42
N ARG A 113 -14.90 -1.57 -13.47
CA ARG A 113 -15.54 -2.87 -13.20
C ARG A 113 -15.95 -3.00 -11.73
N PHE A 114 -15.09 -2.57 -10.80
CA PHE A 114 -15.44 -2.57 -9.37
C PHE A 114 -16.57 -1.59 -9.06
N SER A 115 -16.59 -0.44 -9.75
CA SER A 115 -17.67 0.54 -9.61
C SER A 115 -18.99 0.04 -10.19
N ALA A 116 -18.97 -0.61 -11.36
CA ALA A 116 -20.16 -1.23 -11.94
C ALA A 116 -20.74 -2.36 -11.06
N GLY A 117 -19.88 -3.08 -10.33
CA GLY A 117 -20.29 -4.09 -9.34
C GLY A 117 -20.71 -3.52 -7.98
N ASN A 118 -20.79 -2.19 -7.82
CA ASN A 118 -21.07 -1.51 -6.55
C ASN A 118 -20.07 -1.85 -5.42
N ILE A 119 -18.86 -2.31 -5.75
CA ILE A 119 -17.80 -2.66 -4.79
C ILE A 119 -17.02 -1.41 -4.38
N LEU A 120 -16.75 -0.51 -5.33
CA LEU A 120 -15.95 0.70 -5.14
C LEU A 120 -16.66 1.94 -5.70
N SER A 121 -16.84 2.95 -4.86
CA SER A 121 -17.21 4.30 -5.29
C SER A 121 -15.95 5.15 -5.46
N THR A 122 -15.67 5.59 -6.68
CA THR A 122 -14.54 6.50 -6.97
C THR A 122 -14.96 7.96 -7.15
N ASN A 123 -16.26 8.22 -7.31
CA ASN A 123 -16.83 9.55 -7.49
C ASN A 123 -18.21 9.63 -6.78
N PRO A 124 -18.47 10.68 -5.99
CA PRO A 124 -17.55 11.76 -5.61
C PRO A 124 -16.37 11.24 -4.77
N ARG A 125 -15.32 12.08 -4.61
CA ARG A 125 -14.22 11.80 -3.66
C ARG A 125 -14.69 12.08 -2.23
N PRO A 126 -14.10 11.43 -1.20
CA PRO A 126 -13.02 10.43 -1.24
C PRO A 126 -13.49 9.08 -1.83
N TRP A 127 -12.55 8.16 -2.11
CA TRP A 127 -12.92 6.83 -2.56
C TRP A 127 -13.48 6.01 -1.39
N ILE A 128 -14.58 5.29 -1.65
CA ILE A 128 -15.28 4.48 -0.65
C ILE A 128 -15.39 3.06 -1.18
N VAL A 129 -14.81 2.11 -0.46
CA VAL A 129 -15.02 0.68 -0.69
C VAL A 129 -16.28 0.27 0.06
N LYS A 130 -17.34 -0.05 -0.67
CA LYS A 130 -18.65 -0.42 -0.11
C LYS A 130 -18.68 -1.89 0.32
N ASP A 131 -17.93 -2.73 -0.39
CA ASP A 131 -17.85 -4.16 -0.14
C ASP A 131 -16.38 -4.59 -0.08
N TYR A 132 -15.84 -4.65 1.14
CA TYR A 132 -14.45 -5.05 1.37
C TYR A 132 -14.25 -6.55 1.14
N ASP A 133 -15.22 -7.36 1.59
CA ASP A 133 -15.14 -8.82 1.50
C ASP A 133 -15.11 -9.27 0.04
N ALA A 134 -15.91 -8.64 -0.84
CA ALA A 134 -15.86 -8.91 -2.28
C ALA A 134 -14.49 -8.55 -2.90
N LEU A 135 -13.80 -7.50 -2.44
CA LEU A 135 -12.44 -7.20 -2.92
C LEU A 135 -11.43 -8.27 -2.46
N VAL A 136 -11.57 -8.75 -1.23
CA VAL A 136 -10.71 -9.82 -0.70
C VAL A 136 -10.95 -11.12 -1.47
N GLU A 137 -12.21 -11.51 -1.67
CA GLU A 137 -12.56 -12.73 -2.41
C GLU A 137 -12.03 -12.67 -3.85
N LEU A 138 -12.19 -11.54 -4.55
CA LEU A 138 -11.64 -11.33 -5.88
C LEU A 138 -10.10 -11.41 -5.92
N CYS A 139 -9.43 -11.12 -4.80
CA CYS A 139 -7.98 -11.22 -4.68
C CYS A 139 -7.57 -12.68 -4.44
N GLU A 140 -8.27 -13.38 -3.55
CA GLU A 140 -8.02 -14.78 -3.22
C GLU A 140 -8.24 -15.69 -4.43
N GLN A 141 -9.32 -15.50 -5.18
CA GLN A 141 -9.60 -16.24 -6.42
C GLN A 141 -8.49 -16.06 -7.49
N ALA A 142 -7.77 -14.94 -7.44
CA ALA A 142 -6.70 -14.64 -8.39
C ALA A 142 -5.31 -15.15 -7.95
N CYS A 143 -5.19 -15.62 -6.71
CA CYS A 143 -3.95 -16.16 -6.16
C CYS A 143 -3.92 -17.69 -6.33
N LEU A 144 -3.11 -18.18 -7.28
CA LEU A 144 -3.03 -19.60 -7.67
C LEU A 144 -2.60 -20.58 -6.57
N ASP A 145 -2.03 -20.12 -5.44
CA ASP A 145 -1.38 -20.99 -4.45
C ASP A 145 -1.87 -20.83 -3.00
N HIS A 146 -3.07 -20.26 -2.76
CA HIS A 146 -3.62 -19.99 -1.40
C HIS A 146 -2.71 -19.19 -0.44
N THR A 147 -1.51 -18.81 -0.87
CA THR A 147 -0.59 -17.95 -0.12
C THR A 147 -0.90 -16.52 -0.53
N CYS A 148 -2.09 -16.07 -0.17
CA CYS A 148 -2.43 -14.66 -0.27
C CYS A 148 -1.60 -13.94 0.81
N ILE A 149 -0.38 -13.51 0.46
CA ILE A 149 0.33 -12.50 1.25
C ILE A 149 -0.38 -11.16 0.95
N VAL A 150 -1.67 -11.06 1.26
CA VAL A 150 -2.21 -9.79 1.74
C VAL A 150 -1.49 -9.65 3.07
N GLY A 151 -0.45 -8.83 3.12
CA GLY A 151 0.52 -8.78 4.22
C GLY A 151 -0.11 -9.15 5.55
N SER A 152 0.30 -10.31 6.07
CA SER A 152 -0.17 -10.83 7.35
C SER A 152 0.04 -9.75 8.42
N GLY A 153 -1.05 -9.30 9.03
CA GLY A 153 -1.04 -8.38 10.16
C GLY A 153 -1.13 -6.91 9.77
N TYR A 154 -1.97 -6.19 10.50
CA TYR A 154 -2.29 -4.76 10.40
C TYR A 154 -3.36 -4.41 9.34
N VAL A 155 -4.63 -4.68 9.68
CA VAL A 155 -5.61 -3.62 10.04
C VAL A 155 -7.07 -4.14 10.13
N TYR A 156 -7.39 -5.36 9.69
CA TYR A 156 -8.77 -5.88 9.81
C TYR A 156 -9.08 -6.71 11.07
N GLU A 157 -8.31 -6.56 12.16
CA GLU A 157 -8.51 -7.34 13.39
C GLU A 157 -8.52 -6.50 14.68
N GLN A 158 -8.70 -5.17 14.59
CA GLN A 158 -8.85 -4.29 15.77
C GLN A 158 -10.17 -3.49 15.82
N GLN A 159 -11.22 -3.90 15.11
CA GLN A 159 -12.55 -3.28 15.23
C GLN A 159 -13.72 -4.26 15.36
N LYS A 160 -13.49 -5.42 15.99
CA LYS A 160 -14.57 -6.21 16.64
C LYS A 160 -14.36 -6.23 18.15
N THR A 161 -14.57 -5.08 18.78
CA THR A 161 -14.88 -5.00 20.22
C THR A 161 -15.95 -3.94 20.45
N CYS A 162 -16.97 -4.37 21.21
CA CYS A 162 -18.21 -3.71 21.63
C CYS A 162 -19.38 -3.76 20.61
N SER A 163 -20.55 -4.31 20.93
CA SER A 163 -21.19 -4.43 22.25
C SER A 163 -21.66 -5.84 22.59
N LYS A 164 -21.77 -6.08 23.90
CA LYS A 164 -22.54 -7.15 24.54
C LYS A 164 -23.94 -7.31 23.94
#